data_AF-A0AAW2ISC1-F1
#
_entry.id   AF-A0AAW2ISC1-F1
#
_cell.length_a   1.000
_cell.length_b   1.000
_cell.length_c   1.000
_cell.angle_alpha   90.00
_cell.angle_beta   90.00
_cell.angle_gamma   90.00
#
_symmetry.space_group_name_H-M   'P 1'
#
loop_
_entity.id
_entity.type
_entity.pdbx_description
1 polymer ?
#
loop_
_entity_poly.entity_id
_entity_poly.type
_entity_poly.pdbx_seq_one_letter_code
_entity_poly.pdbx_strand_id
1 'polypeptide(L)'
;MGHTKEWSWATLMQQPFILYPNHPSQLSQDSWEWDPHNRSHDHHPLDALTPFEQTQVQTIVKGLYQNVTFHYVGLDEPDKAAVLSWLSSPQTNQIPDRQAFVIARADSQSHEIVVNLATKEVVTDKVYDGYGYPTLTFDEQTAATQLPLTYAPFLASIEKRGLVLDQVFCGSFTVGWYGNDASKRVVSLMCYYINGTINFYMRPIEGITFTVDLDEMKIIGYRDRVVVPVPKADGTDYREAAQKSTFDNHLKSITILQPDGPSFTVEGHTVR
;
A
#
# COMPACT_ATOMS: atom_id res chain seq x y z
N MET A 1 -23.40 -24.58 -3.65
CA MET A 1 -23.66 -23.44 -4.55
C MET A 1 -22.96 -22.24 -3.93
N GLY A 2 -22.00 -21.68 -4.66
CA GLY A 2 -20.89 -20.90 -4.12
C GLY A 2 -21.29 -19.59 -3.46
N HIS A 3 -20.68 -19.32 -2.31
CA HIS A 3 -20.70 -18.02 -1.66
C HIS A 3 -19.64 -17.12 -2.30
N THR A 4 -20.07 -16.12 -3.06
CA THR A 4 -19.24 -15.02 -3.53
C THR A 4 -18.98 -14.06 -2.37
N LYS A 5 -17.71 -13.90 -1.98
CA LYS A 5 -17.29 -12.82 -1.08
C LYS A 5 -17.36 -11.50 -1.86
N GLU A 6 -18.22 -10.60 -1.42
CA GLU A 6 -18.33 -9.24 -1.94
C GLU A 6 -17.11 -8.41 -1.51
N TRP A 7 -16.40 -7.83 -2.48
CA TRP A 7 -15.30 -6.89 -2.23
C TRP A 7 -15.87 -5.46 -2.20
N SER A 8 -15.79 -4.84 -1.02
CA SER A 8 -16.21 -3.45 -0.77
C SER A 8 -15.22 -2.44 -1.35
N TRP A 9 -15.76 -1.35 -1.88
CA TRP A 9 -15.04 -0.22 -2.46
C TRP A 9 -14.29 0.60 -1.39
N ALA A 10 -12.97 0.56 -1.39
CA ALA A 10 -12.14 1.56 -0.71
C ALA A 10 -10.71 1.58 -1.29
N THR A 11 -10.49 2.26 -2.42
CA THR A 11 -9.12 2.48 -2.95
C THR A 11 -8.98 3.82 -3.66
N LEU A 12 -9.27 4.92 -2.95
CA LEU A 12 -8.98 6.28 -3.43
C LEU A 12 -8.17 7.14 -2.44
N MET A 13 -7.76 6.59 -1.28
CA MET A 13 -6.96 7.33 -0.28
C MET A 13 -5.76 6.54 0.27
N GLN A 14 -5.03 5.83 -0.58
CA GLN A 14 -3.74 5.24 -0.22
C GLN A 14 -2.69 5.56 -1.28
N GLN A 15 -2.33 6.84 -1.40
CA GLN A 15 -1.00 7.21 -1.88
C GLN A 15 -0.21 7.73 -0.68
N PRO A 16 0.83 7.02 -0.21
CA PRO A 16 1.64 7.50 0.89
C PRO A 16 2.52 8.66 0.45
N PHE A 17 2.62 9.65 1.33
CA PHE A 17 3.63 10.68 1.29
C PHE A 17 5.02 10.05 1.38
N ILE A 18 5.84 10.21 0.34
CA ILE A 18 7.28 9.94 0.44
C ILE A 18 7.88 11.04 1.31
N LEU A 19 8.16 10.72 2.58
CA LEU A 19 8.90 11.60 3.49
C LEU A 19 10.40 11.35 3.29
N TYR A 20 11.14 12.41 2.95
CA TYR A 20 12.60 12.39 2.97
C TYR A 20 13.11 12.51 4.43
N PRO A 21 14.19 11.79 4.80
CA PRO A 21 14.69 11.78 6.17
C PRO A 21 15.61 12.98 6.41
N ASN A 22 15.45 13.69 7.54
CA ASN A 22 16.55 14.34 8.28
C ASN A 22 16.07 14.98 9.59
N HIS A 23 16.31 14.27 10.71
CA HIS A 23 17.06 14.69 11.91
C HIS A 23 16.54 13.99 13.19
N PRO A 24 17.44 13.59 14.10
CA PRO A 24 17.10 12.72 15.23
C PRO A 24 16.61 13.54 16.42
N SER A 25 15.35 13.35 16.81
CA SER A 25 14.88 13.76 18.14
C SER A 25 15.01 12.58 19.09
N GLN A 26 15.93 12.68 20.05
CA GLN A 26 16.00 11.77 21.19
C GLN A 26 14.76 11.98 22.06
N LEU A 27 13.87 11.00 22.06
CA LEU A 27 12.80 10.85 23.05
C LEU A 27 13.09 9.61 23.88
N SER A 28 12.87 9.72 25.19
CA SER A 28 13.19 8.74 26.22
C SER A 28 12.56 7.38 25.92
N GLN A 29 13.39 6.33 26.02
CA GLN A 29 12.97 4.93 26.00
C GLN A 29 12.27 4.60 27.31
N ASP A 30 10.96 4.83 27.38
CA ASP A 30 10.11 4.18 28.38
C ASP A 30 9.49 2.93 27.77
N SER A 31 9.93 1.81 28.34
CA SER A 31 9.58 0.40 28.13
C SER A 31 8.21 0.09 27.50
N TRP A 32 8.21 -0.16 26.19
CA TRP A 32 7.32 -1.11 25.52
C TRP A 32 8.17 -2.02 24.62
N GLU A 33 9.25 -2.57 25.18
CA GLU A 33 10.09 -3.49 24.43
C GLU A 33 9.26 -4.74 24.10
N TRP A 34 8.95 -4.93 22.82
CA TRP A 34 8.26 -6.09 22.30
C TRP A 34 9.21 -7.28 22.47
N ASP A 35 9.07 -8.04 23.56
CA ASP A 35 9.90 -9.22 23.83
C ASP A 35 9.52 -10.34 22.84
N PRO A 36 10.38 -10.66 21.85
CA PRO A 36 10.10 -11.71 20.87
C PRO A 36 10.30 -13.12 21.45
N HIS A 37 10.58 -13.25 22.74
CA HIS A 37 10.94 -14.51 23.40
C HIS A 37 9.99 -14.95 24.52
N ASN A 38 8.87 -14.26 24.76
CA ASN A 38 7.84 -14.80 25.64
C ASN A 38 7.01 -15.90 24.94
N ARG A 39 7.60 -17.09 24.90
CA ARG A 39 7.01 -18.35 24.41
C ARG A 39 5.97 -18.87 25.39
N SER A 40 4.74 -18.33 25.36
CA SER A 40 3.46 -19.02 25.70
C SER A 40 2.36 -18.04 26.13
N HIS A 41 1.97 -17.11 25.26
CA HIS A 41 0.60 -16.62 25.27
C HIS A 41 -0.02 -17.04 23.96
N ASP A 42 -0.97 -17.98 24.04
CA ASP A 42 -1.66 -18.57 22.90
C ASP A 42 -2.13 -17.45 21.96
N HIS A 43 -1.53 -17.40 20.77
CA HIS A 43 -1.93 -16.46 19.74
C HIS A 43 -3.44 -16.57 19.55
N HIS A 44 -4.13 -15.43 19.52
CA HIS A 44 -5.51 -15.47 19.09
C HIS A 44 -5.52 -16.02 17.64
N PRO A 45 -6.42 -16.93 17.26
CA PRO A 45 -6.39 -17.54 15.92
C PRO A 45 -6.57 -16.52 14.79
N LEU A 46 -7.09 -15.34 15.09
CA LEU A 46 -7.24 -14.20 14.18
C LEU A 46 -6.13 -13.14 14.31
N ASP A 47 -5.10 -13.37 15.13
CA ASP A 47 -3.94 -12.49 15.16
C ASP A 47 -3.29 -12.43 13.77
N ALA A 48 -2.89 -11.23 13.35
CA ALA A 48 -2.17 -11.02 12.10
C ALA A 48 -0.91 -11.88 12.01
N LEU A 49 -0.40 -12.09 10.80
CA LEU A 49 0.86 -12.80 10.61
C LEU A 49 2.00 -12.04 11.30
N THR A 50 2.75 -12.74 12.15
CA THR A 50 3.95 -12.21 12.79
C THR A 50 5.06 -11.94 11.76
N PRO A 51 6.06 -11.10 12.06
CA PRO A 51 7.21 -10.92 11.16
C PRO A 51 7.95 -12.22 10.83
N PHE A 52 7.99 -13.17 11.77
CA PHE A 52 8.56 -14.49 11.55
C PHE A 52 7.74 -15.31 10.55
N GLU A 53 6.41 -15.34 10.71
CA GLU A 53 5.50 -16.01 9.77
C GLU A 53 5.58 -15.38 8.37
N GLN A 54 5.64 -14.05 8.27
CA GLN A 54 5.82 -13.36 6.98
C GLN A 54 7.14 -13.74 6.30
N THR A 55 8.24 -13.82 7.07
CA THR A 55 9.55 -14.26 6.55
C THR A 55 9.51 -15.72 6.10
N GLN A 56 8.80 -16.57 6.83
CA GLN A 56 8.60 -17.98 6.46
C GLN A 56 7.81 -18.10 5.14
N VAL A 57 6.69 -17.37 5.01
CA VAL A 57 5.90 -17.31 3.78
C VAL A 57 6.75 -16.83 2.60
N GLN A 58 7.52 -15.75 2.80
CA GLN A 58 8.41 -15.23 1.77
C GLN A 58 9.42 -16.29 1.31
N THR A 59 10.02 -17.02 2.25
CA THR A 59 11.00 -18.08 1.95
C THR A 59 10.37 -19.21 1.15
N ILE A 60 9.18 -19.68 1.56
CA ILE A 60 8.47 -20.77 0.89
C ILE A 60 8.09 -20.36 -0.54
N VAL A 61 7.45 -19.21 -0.72
CA VAL A 61 6.96 -18.75 -2.03
C VAL A 61 8.12 -18.42 -2.99
N LYS A 62 9.22 -17.82 -2.51
CA LYS A 62 10.43 -17.62 -3.33
C LYS A 62 11.13 -18.93 -3.71
N GLY A 63 10.86 -20.03 -3.00
CA GLY A 63 11.32 -21.36 -3.38
C GLY A 63 10.56 -21.95 -4.58
N LEU A 64 9.34 -21.47 -4.85
CA LEU A 64 8.49 -21.94 -5.95
C LEU A 64 8.81 -21.22 -7.27
N TYR A 65 9.12 -19.92 -7.19
CA TYR A 65 9.24 -19.03 -8.35
C TYR A 65 10.56 -18.25 -8.33
N GLN A 66 11.23 -18.17 -9.48
CA GLN A 66 12.48 -17.41 -9.60
C GLN A 66 12.26 -15.89 -9.52
N ASN A 67 11.20 -15.39 -10.19
CA ASN A 67 10.85 -13.98 -10.24
C ASN A 67 9.42 -13.79 -9.74
N VAL A 68 9.27 -13.52 -8.44
CA VAL A 68 7.97 -13.35 -7.80
C VAL A 68 7.85 -11.98 -7.15
N THR A 69 6.69 -11.35 -7.32
CA THR A 69 6.29 -10.12 -6.65
C THR A 69 5.06 -10.40 -5.79
N PHE A 70 5.10 -9.94 -4.54
CA PHE A 70 4.01 -10.14 -3.59
C PHE A 70 3.08 -8.93 -3.65
N HIS A 71 1.81 -9.15 -3.96
CA HIS A 71 0.78 -8.11 -4.00
C HIS A 71 -0.07 -8.10 -2.74
N TYR A 72 -0.22 -9.26 -2.09
CA TYR A 72 -0.88 -9.43 -0.81
C TYR A 72 -0.26 -10.60 -0.04
N VAL A 73 -0.09 -10.43 1.27
CA VAL A 73 0.25 -11.49 2.22
C VAL A 73 -0.56 -11.24 3.48
N GLY A 74 -1.39 -12.20 3.86
CA GLY A 74 -2.24 -12.08 5.04
C GLY A 74 -2.60 -13.44 5.63
N LEU A 75 -3.20 -13.42 6.81
CA LEU A 75 -3.75 -14.61 7.43
C LEU A 75 -4.88 -15.16 6.53
N ASP A 76 -4.81 -16.44 6.19
CA ASP A 76 -5.99 -17.14 5.68
C ASP A 76 -6.87 -17.45 6.87
N GLU A 77 -7.95 -16.67 7.02
CA GLU A 77 -8.78 -16.72 8.22
C GLU A 77 -9.32 -18.15 8.46
N PRO A 78 -9.13 -18.72 9.66
CA PRO A 78 -9.65 -20.03 9.98
C PRO A 78 -11.18 -20.09 9.87
N ASP A 79 -11.70 -21.29 9.67
CA ASP A 79 -13.15 -21.49 9.63
C ASP A 79 -13.83 -20.95 10.90
N LYS A 80 -14.96 -20.26 10.69
CA LYS A 80 -15.71 -19.60 11.77
C LYS A 80 -16.08 -20.59 12.89
N ALA A 81 -16.49 -21.81 12.56
CA ALA A 81 -16.85 -22.80 13.58
C ALA A 81 -15.64 -23.23 14.41
N ALA A 82 -14.45 -23.32 13.80
CA ALA A 82 -13.20 -23.61 14.50
C ALA A 82 -12.82 -22.48 15.48
N VAL A 83 -12.96 -21.23 15.05
CA VAL A 83 -12.71 -20.06 15.93
C VAL A 83 -13.71 -20.02 17.10
N LEU A 84 -15.00 -20.22 16.83
CA LEU A 84 -16.03 -20.25 17.89
C LEU A 84 -15.83 -21.42 18.85
N SER A 85 -15.41 -22.59 18.33
CA SER A 85 -15.05 -23.74 19.15
C SER A 85 -13.89 -23.38 20.08
N TRP A 86 -12.79 -22.82 19.57
CA TRP A 86 -11.67 -22.39 20.39
C TRP A 86 -12.09 -21.35 21.44
N LEU A 87 -12.85 -20.32 21.05
CA LEU A 87 -13.35 -19.27 21.96
C LEU A 87 -14.21 -19.80 23.11
N SER A 88 -14.91 -20.92 22.93
CA SER A 88 -15.75 -21.51 23.98
C SER A 88 -14.94 -22.10 25.14
N SER A 89 -13.70 -22.52 24.89
CA SER A 89 -12.77 -22.96 25.93
C SER A 89 -11.31 -22.89 25.44
N PRO A 90 -10.68 -21.71 25.41
CA PRO A 90 -9.35 -21.52 24.83
C PRO A 90 -8.24 -22.36 25.48
N GLN A 91 -8.42 -22.74 26.74
CA GLN A 91 -7.44 -23.53 27.51
C GLN A 91 -7.48 -25.02 27.19
N THR A 92 -8.55 -25.52 26.56
CA THR A 92 -8.75 -26.97 26.34
C THR A 92 -9.03 -27.33 24.89
N ASN A 93 -9.66 -26.42 24.13
CA ASN A 93 -9.94 -26.64 22.73
C ASN A 93 -8.70 -26.35 21.88
N GLN A 94 -8.50 -27.17 20.86
CA GLN A 94 -7.40 -27.01 19.90
C GLN A 94 -7.50 -25.66 19.19
N ILE A 95 -6.40 -24.91 19.16
CA ILE A 95 -6.27 -23.72 18.32
C ILE A 95 -6.31 -24.12 16.84
N PRO A 96 -7.09 -23.43 15.99
CA PRO A 96 -7.08 -23.67 14.55
C PRO A 96 -5.68 -23.50 13.95
N ASP A 97 -5.33 -24.35 12.98
CA ASP A 97 -4.08 -24.23 12.23
C ASP A 97 -4.00 -22.86 11.54
N ARG A 98 -2.85 -22.21 11.65
CA ARG A 98 -2.59 -20.93 11.00
C ARG A 98 -2.10 -21.15 9.58
N GLN A 99 -2.80 -20.52 8.64
CA GLN A 99 -2.45 -20.53 7.22
C GLN A 99 -2.27 -19.08 6.74
N ALA A 100 -1.43 -18.89 5.74
CA ALA A 100 -1.25 -17.60 5.08
C ALA A 100 -1.82 -17.67 3.66
N PHE A 101 -2.64 -16.68 3.31
CA PHE A 101 -3.09 -16.45 1.94
C PHE A 101 -2.20 -15.41 1.27
N VAL A 102 -1.71 -15.74 0.08
CA VAL A 102 -0.78 -14.93 -0.69
C VAL A 102 -1.35 -14.71 -2.08
N ILE A 103 -1.38 -13.45 -2.51
CA ILE A 103 -1.56 -13.10 -3.92
C ILE A 103 -0.21 -12.65 -4.44
N ALA A 104 0.36 -13.44 -5.34
CA ALA A 104 1.65 -13.17 -5.95
C ALA A 104 1.53 -13.04 -7.47
N ARG A 105 2.45 -12.32 -8.10
CA ARG A 105 2.65 -12.37 -9.55
C ARG A 105 4.00 -13.00 -9.85
N ALA A 106 3.96 -14.03 -10.69
CA ALA A 106 5.11 -14.73 -11.26
C ALA A 106 4.78 -15.05 -12.72
N ASP A 107 5.78 -14.99 -13.61
CA ASP A 107 5.63 -15.32 -15.03
C ASP A 107 4.45 -14.61 -15.74
N SER A 108 4.17 -13.36 -15.35
CA SER A 108 3.03 -12.55 -15.82
C SER A 108 1.63 -13.10 -15.48
N GLN A 109 1.56 -14.09 -14.58
CA GLN A 109 0.32 -14.67 -14.07
C GLN A 109 0.10 -14.26 -12.61
N SER A 110 -1.16 -14.25 -12.19
CA SER A 110 -1.53 -14.05 -10.79
C SER A 110 -1.78 -15.40 -10.13
N HIS A 111 -1.12 -15.61 -8.99
CA HIS A 111 -1.18 -16.84 -8.21
C HIS A 111 -1.86 -16.57 -6.87
N GLU A 112 -2.83 -17.42 -6.54
CA GLU A 112 -3.43 -17.54 -5.21
C GLU A 112 -2.80 -18.73 -4.50
N ILE A 113 -1.98 -18.44 -3.49
CA ILE A 113 -1.19 -19.43 -2.77
C ILE A 113 -1.65 -19.49 -1.32
N VAL A 114 -1.87 -20.68 -0.80
CA VAL A 114 -2.14 -20.94 0.62
C VAL A 114 -0.98 -21.71 1.20
N VAL A 115 -0.38 -21.19 2.27
CA VAL A 115 0.76 -21.80 2.97
C VAL A 115 0.34 -22.18 4.38
N ASN A 116 0.55 -23.43 4.78
CA ASN A 116 0.37 -23.87 6.16
C ASN A 116 1.65 -23.57 6.96
N LEU A 117 1.53 -22.73 7.99
CA LEU A 117 2.69 -22.19 8.73
C LEU A 117 3.29 -23.19 9.71
N ALA A 118 2.49 -24.14 10.18
CA ALA A 118 2.94 -25.21 11.08
C ALA A 118 3.77 -26.27 10.34
N THR A 119 3.25 -26.74 9.21
CA THR A 119 3.91 -27.77 8.37
C THR A 119 4.95 -27.18 7.42
N LYS A 120 4.89 -25.87 7.15
CA LYS A 120 5.74 -25.14 6.18
C LYS A 120 5.54 -25.62 4.74
N GLU A 121 4.35 -26.11 4.44
CA GLU A 121 3.99 -26.65 3.13
C GLU A 121 3.00 -25.75 2.40
N VAL A 122 3.08 -25.78 1.08
CA VAL A 122 2.10 -25.14 0.20
C VAL A 122 0.88 -26.05 0.13
N VAL A 123 -0.26 -25.56 0.61
CA VAL A 123 -1.54 -26.28 0.59
C VAL A 123 -2.15 -26.20 -0.81
N THR A 124 -2.16 -25.01 -1.40
CA THR A 124 -2.64 -24.79 -2.77
C THR A 124 -1.83 -23.69 -3.45
N ASP A 125 -1.65 -23.83 -4.76
CA ASP A 125 -1.16 -22.79 -5.66
C ASP A 125 -2.04 -22.82 -6.91
N LYS A 126 -2.82 -21.76 -7.13
CA LYS A 126 -3.76 -21.66 -8.24
C LYS A 126 -3.48 -20.43 -9.06
N VAL A 127 -3.40 -20.59 -10.38
CA VAL A 127 -3.41 -19.46 -11.30
C VAL A 127 -4.82 -18.89 -11.36
N TYR A 128 -4.96 -17.60 -11.06
CA TYR A 128 -6.21 -16.86 -11.22
C TYR A 128 -6.44 -16.56 -12.70
N ASP A 129 -7.55 -17.05 -13.24
CA ASP A 129 -7.97 -16.92 -14.65
C ASP A 129 -9.19 -15.99 -14.85
N GLY A 130 -9.67 -15.37 -13.77
CA GLY A 130 -10.77 -14.41 -13.81
C GLY A 130 -10.36 -13.02 -14.31
N TYR A 131 -11.31 -12.09 -14.26
CA TYR A 131 -11.07 -10.69 -14.62
C TYR A 131 -10.42 -9.91 -13.47
N GLY A 132 -9.65 -8.89 -13.81
CA GLY A 132 -8.99 -8.01 -12.84
C GLY A 132 -7.57 -8.45 -12.49
N TYR A 133 -6.90 -7.61 -11.70
CA TYR A 133 -5.51 -7.80 -11.31
C TYR A 133 -5.33 -7.53 -9.81
N PRO A 134 -4.26 -8.07 -9.20
CA PRO A 134 -3.91 -7.76 -7.83
C PRO A 134 -3.68 -6.26 -7.59
N THR A 135 -3.73 -5.86 -6.32
CA THR A 135 -3.36 -4.53 -5.82
C THR A 135 -1.99 -4.10 -6.33
N LEU A 136 -1.82 -2.81 -6.59
CA LEU A 136 -0.52 -2.32 -7.07
C LEU A 136 0.53 -2.34 -5.96
N THR A 137 1.77 -2.71 -6.30
CA THR A 137 2.91 -2.57 -5.37
C THR A 137 3.49 -1.16 -5.44
N PHE A 138 4.21 -0.73 -4.39
CA PHE A 138 4.94 0.53 -4.45
C PHE A 138 6.08 0.50 -5.46
N ASP A 139 6.75 -0.64 -5.60
CA ASP A 139 7.90 -0.79 -6.48
C ASP A 139 7.52 -0.59 -7.95
N GLU A 140 6.43 -1.23 -8.41
CA GLU A 140 6.01 -1.08 -9.81
C GLU A 140 5.42 0.31 -10.10
N GLN A 141 4.74 0.92 -9.11
CA GLN A 141 4.24 2.29 -9.25
C GLN A 141 5.41 3.27 -9.35
N THR A 142 6.46 3.07 -8.54
CA THR A 142 7.68 3.86 -8.58
C THR A 142 8.39 3.69 -9.92
N ALA A 143 8.56 2.45 -10.39
CA ALA A 143 9.18 2.18 -11.68
C ALA A 143 8.39 2.82 -12.84
N ALA A 144 7.06 2.70 -12.83
CA ALA A 144 6.20 3.28 -13.86
C ALA A 144 6.31 4.81 -13.90
N THR A 145 6.33 5.49 -12.75
CA THR A 145 6.37 6.96 -12.68
C THR A 145 7.72 7.56 -13.08
N GLN A 146 8.79 6.75 -13.16
CA GLN A 146 10.08 7.18 -13.72
C GLN A 146 10.09 7.17 -15.26
N LEU A 147 9.27 6.34 -15.92
CA LEU A 147 9.27 6.22 -17.39
C LEU A 147 9.07 7.56 -18.11
N PRO A 148 8.14 8.45 -17.71
CA PRO A 148 7.98 9.77 -18.33
C PRO A 148 9.27 10.60 -18.38
N LEU A 149 10.11 10.53 -17.34
CA LEU A 149 11.28 11.41 -17.19
C LEU A 149 12.39 11.14 -18.21
N THR A 150 12.30 10.04 -18.97
CA THR A 150 13.21 9.72 -20.08
C THR A 150 12.48 9.61 -21.42
N TYR A 151 11.16 9.85 -21.45
CA TYR A 151 10.34 9.65 -22.63
C TYR A 151 10.37 10.89 -23.54
N ALA A 152 11.06 10.80 -24.68
CA ALA A 152 11.33 11.94 -25.56
C ALA A 152 10.09 12.80 -25.92
N PRO A 153 8.91 12.23 -26.27
CA PRO A 153 7.71 13.03 -26.51
C PRO A 153 7.26 13.86 -25.29
N PHE A 154 7.45 13.34 -24.08
CA PHE A 154 7.13 14.08 -22.86
C PHE A 154 8.15 15.17 -22.57
N LEU A 155 9.45 14.91 -22.76
CA LEU A 155 10.49 15.92 -22.60
C LEU A 155 10.21 17.15 -23.46
N ALA A 156 9.86 16.94 -24.73
CA ALA A 156 9.46 18.02 -25.63
C ALA A 156 8.20 18.76 -25.14
N SER A 157 7.27 18.06 -24.49
CA SER A 157 6.02 18.63 -23.97
C SER A 157 6.21 19.46 -22.70
N ILE A 158 7.20 19.09 -21.87
CA ILE A 158 7.67 19.86 -20.71
C ILE A 158 8.41 21.12 -21.17
N GLU A 159 9.30 21.00 -22.16
CA GLU A 159 10.00 22.13 -22.78
C GLU A 159 9.02 23.13 -23.41
N LYS A 160 8.04 22.65 -24.18
CA LYS A 160 6.97 23.46 -24.79
C LYS A 160 6.19 24.28 -23.74
N ARG A 161 6.09 23.79 -22.51
CA ARG A 161 5.42 24.45 -21.38
C ARG A 161 6.35 25.35 -20.57
N GLY A 162 7.65 25.39 -20.89
CA GLY A 162 8.66 26.15 -20.14
C GLY A 162 8.86 25.64 -18.71
N LEU A 163 8.63 24.34 -18.48
CA LEU A 163 8.76 23.72 -17.16
C LEU A 163 10.14 23.06 -17.01
N VAL A 164 10.63 23.02 -15.78
CA VAL A 164 11.88 22.31 -15.42
C VAL A 164 11.56 20.86 -15.11
N LEU A 165 12.20 19.91 -15.80
CA LEU A 165 11.92 18.48 -15.66
C LEU A 165 12.11 17.97 -14.22
N ASP A 166 13.17 18.41 -13.52
CA ASP A 166 13.45 18.01 -12.13
C ASP A 166 12.38 18.46 -11.12
N GLN A 167 11.47 19.33 -11.55
CA GLN A 167 10.34 19.81 -10.77
C GLN A 167 9.02 19.15 -11.20
N VAL A 168 9.09 18.05 -11.97
CA VAL A 168 7.95 17.25 -12.39
C VAL A 168 7.88 15.99 -11.54
N PHE A 169 6.70 15.74 -10.99
CA PHE A 169 6.37 14.50 -10.29
C PHE A 169 5.21 13.82 -11.00
N CYS A 170 5.26 12.50 -11.20
CA CYS A 170 4.16 11.76 -11.81
C CYS A 170 3.59 10.75 -10.82
N GLY A 171 2.27 10.59 -10.83
CA GLY A 171 1.54 9.60 -10.04
C GLY A 171 0.86 8.56 -10.94
N SER A 172 0.73 7.34 -10.42
CA SER A 172 0.02 6.24 -11.08
C SER A 172 -1.45 6.22 -10.67
N PHE A 173 -2.34 6.05 -11.63
CA PHE A 173 -3.79 5.98 -11.45
C PHE A 173 -4.33 4.71 -12.11
N THR A 174 -5.16 3.98 -11.39
CA THR A 174 -5.86 2.83 -11.95
C THR A 174 -6.86 3.30 -13.01
N VAL A 175 -7.01 2.52 -14.09
CA VAL A 175 -7.92 2.90 -15.19
C VAL A 175 -9.27 2.21 -15.11
N GLY A 176 -9.45 1.20 -14.27
CA GLY A 176 -10.69 0.41 -14.24
C GLY A 176 -10.95 -0.34 -15.54
N TRP A 177 -12.22 -0.55 -15.87
CA TRP A 177 -12.66 -1.27 -17.07
C TRP A 177 -13.82 -0.55 -17.76
N TYR A 178 -13.76 -0.44 -19.09
CA TYR A 178 -14.71 0.34 -19.89
C TYR A 178 -15.29 -0.46 -21.07
N GLY A 179 -15.47 -1.78 -20.93
CA GLY A 179 -16.09 -2.61 -21.97
C GLY A 179 -15.14 -3.16 -23.03
N ASN A 180 -13.82 -2.99 -22.87
CA ASN A 180 -12.81 -3.52 -23.76
C ASN A 180 -12.42 -4.96 -23.39
N ASP A 181 -12.09 -5.77 -24.41
CA ASP A 181 -11.59 -7.15 -24.23
C ASP A 181 -10.11 -7.21 -23.82
N ALA A 182 -9.45 -6.05 -23.72
CA ALA A 182 -8.01 -5.99 -23.47
C ALA A 182 -7.67 -6.34 -22.02
N SER A 183 -7.05 -7.50 -21.84
CA SER A 183 -6.52 -8.04 -20.58
C SER A 183 -5.07 -7.59 -20.34
N LYS A 184 -4.78 -6.29 -20.44
CA LYS A 184 -3.45 -5.78 -20.05
C LYS A 184 -3.50 -5.11 -18.68
N ARG A 185 -2.46 -5.33 -17.89
CA ARG A 185 -2.30 -4.73 -16.57
C ARG A 185 -1.73 -3.31 -16.71
N VAL A 186 -2.63 -2.34 -16.82
CA VAL A 186 -2.25 -0.96 -17.20
C VAL A 186 -2.61 0.07 -16.13
N VAL A 187 -1.78 1.11 -16.05
CA VAL A 187 -2.06 2.33 -15.27
C VAL A 187 -2.00 3.56 -16.18
N SER A 188 -2.75 4.59 -15.80
CA SER A 188 -2.60 5.93 -16.36
C SER A 188 -1.63 6.71 -15.50
N LEU A 189 -0.70 7.45 -16.12
CA LEU A 189 0.12 8.41 -15.38
C LEU A 189 -0.39 9.83 -15.60
N MET A 190 -0.43 10.60 -14.51
CA MET A 190 -0.65 12.05 -14.52
C MET A 190 0.51 12.72 -13.81
N CYS A 191 0.95 13.86 -14.32
CA CYS A 191 2.11 14.57 -13.80
C CYS A 191 1.74 15.94 -13.23
N TYR A 192 2.52 16.39 -12.27
CA TYR A 192 2.32 17.56 -11.44
C TYR A 192 3.63 18.34 -11.34
N TYR A 193 3.53 19.62 -11.04
CA TYR A 193 4.69 20.51 -10.94
C TYR A 193 4.92 20.95 -9.49
N ILE A 194 6.06 20.59 -8.93
CA ILE A 194 6.34 20.70 -7.48
C ILE A 194 7.13 21.97 -7.10
N ASN A 195 7.55 22.78 -8.07
CA ASN A 195 8.35 23.97 -7.80
C ASN A 195 7.59 25.00 -6.94
N GLY A 196 8.03 25.18 -5.69
CA GLY A 196 7.48 26.18 -4.78
C GLY A 196 6.35 25.70 -3.86
N THR A 197 5.93 24.43 -3.94
CA THR A 197 4.97 23.84 -2.98
C THR A 197 5.05 22.31 -3.01
N ILE A 198 4.88 21.66 -1.86
CA ILE A 198 4.73 20.20 -1.81
C ILE A 198 3.31 19.73 -2.12
N ASN A 199 2.34 20.64 -2.17
CA ASN A 199 0.95 20.31 -2.50
C ASN A 199 0.77 20.16 -4.02
N PHE A 200 1.44 19.16 -4.58
CA PHE A 200 1.53 18.94 -6.02
C PHE A 200 0.16 18.68 -6.66
N TYR A 201 -0.81 18.16 -5.92
CA TYR A 201 -2.19 18.00 -6.38
C TYR A 201 -2.85 19.32 -6.82
N MET A 202 -2.42 20.46 -6.27
CA MET A 202 -2.90 21.79 -6.69
C MET A 202 -2.23 22.30 -7.96
N ARG A 203 -1.27 21.55 -8.51
CA ARG A 203 -0.44 21.98 -9.65
C ARG A 203 -0.31 20.91 -10.73
N PRO A 204 -1.43 20.41 -11.29
CA PRO A 204 -1.40 19.43 -12.37
C PRO A 204 -0.78 20.01 -13.64
N ILE A 205 -0.05 19.17 -14.38
CA ILE A 205 0.38 19.43 -15.75
C ILE A 205 -0.71 18.89 -16.67
N GLU A 206 -1.70 19.73 -16.93
CA GLU A 206 -2.91 19.35 -17.64
C GLU A 206 -2.69 18.98 -19.11
N GLY A 207 -3.61 18.17 -19.63
CA GLY A 207 -3.67 17.78 -21.03
C GLY A 207 -2.74 16.63 -21.43
N ILE A 208 -1.83 16.21 -20.56
CA ILE A 208 -0.93 15.07 -20.77
C ILE A 208 -1.44 13.84 -20.03
N THR A 209 -1.51 12.71 -20.72
CA THR A 209 -1.81 11.40 -20.13
C THR A 209 -0.93 10.33 -20.73
N PHE A 210 -0.47 9.40 -19.89
CA PHE A 210 0.26 8.21 -20.31
C PHE A 210 -0.58 6.97 -20.06
N THR A 211 -0.34 5.91 -20.82
CA THR A 211 -0.78 4.56 -20.48
C THR A 211 0.47 3.71 -20.39
N VAL A 212 0.69 3.09 -19.23
CA VAL A 212 1.84 2.22 -18.96
C VAL A 212 1.34 0.80 -18.78
N ASP A 213 1.98 -0.14 -19.47
CA ASP A 213 1.86 -1.58 -19.22
C ASP A 213 2.80 -1.94 -18.07
N LEU A 214 2.27 -2.45 -16.96
CA LEU A 214 3.04 -2.77 -15.76
C LEU A 214 3.80 -4.09 -15.87
N ASP A 215 3.33 -5.03 -16.69
CA ASP A 215 4.01 -6.32 -16.87
C ASP A 215 5.23 -6.15 -17.78
N GLU A 216 5.09 -5.34 -18.83
CA GLU A 216 6.19 -5.01 -19.74
C GLU A 216 7.02 -3.78 -19.29
N MET A 217 6.58 -3.10 -18.22
CA MET A 217 7.15 -1.85 -17.69
C MET A 217 7.47 -0.82 -18.79
N LYS A 218 6.48 -0.50 -19.63
CA LYS A 218 6.67 0.40 -20.79
C LYS A 218 5.48 1.32 -21.04
N ILE A 219 5.76 2.51 -21.56
CA ILE A 219 4.73 3.43 -22.06
C ILE A 219 4.15 2.85 -23.36
N ILE A 220 2.87 2.51 -23.35
CA ILE A 220 2.11 1.99 -24.50
C ILE A 220 1.15 3.02 -25.10
N GLY A 221 0.93 4.14 -24.39
CA GLY A 221 0.11 5.24 -24.86
C GLY A 221 0.62 6.57 -24.34
N TYR A 222 0.62 7.58 -25.19
CA TYR A 222 0.96 8.95 -24.83
C TYR A 222 0.02 9.90 -25.56
N ARG A 223 -0.56 10.86 -24.83
CA ARG A 223 -1.42 11.90 -25.40
C ARG A 223 -1.09 13.23 -24.75
N ASP A 224 -0.68 14.21 -25.55
CA ASP A 224 -0.64 15.63 -25.17
C ASP A 224 -1.71 16.37 -25.98
N ARG A 225 -2.86 16.64 -25.34
CA ARG A 225 -4.07 17.13 -26.02
C ARG A 225 -4.20 18.65 -26.01
N VAL A 226 -3.76 19.29 -24.93
CA VAL A 226 -3.96 20.72 -24.70
C VAL A 226 -2.84 21.26 -23.82
N VAL A 227 -2.42 22.49 -24.10
CA VAL A 227 -1.46 23.22 -23.28
C VAL A 227 -2.22 24.23 -22.44
N VAL A 228 -2.23 24.01 -21.12
CA VAL A 228 -2.83 24.92 -20.13
C VAL A 228 -1.72 25.36 -19.16
N PRO A 229 -1.69 26.62 -18.71
CA PRO A 229 -0.75 27.07 -17.70
C PRO A 229 -0.89 26.25 -16.41
N VAL A 230 0.23 25.85 -15.82
CA VAL A 230 0.25 25.23 -14.50
C VAL A 230 -0.20 26.27 -13.46
N PRO A 231 -1.12 25.93 -12.53
CA PRO A 231 -1.50 26.82 -11.43
C PRO A 231 -0.30 27.34 -10.62
N LYS A 232 -0.46 28.50 -9.99
CA LYS A 232 0.60 29.07 -9.12
C LYS A 232 0.75 28.26 -7.82
N ALA A 233 1.94 28.29 -7.24
CA ALA A 233 2.22 27.62 -5.97
C ALA A 233 1.77 28.44 -4.74
N ASP A 234 1.62 29.75 -4.88
CA ASP A 234 1.28 30.65 -3.77
C ASP A 234 -0.01 30.24 -3.07
N GLY A 235 0.03 30.14 -1.73
CA GLY A 235 -1.13 29.81 -0.90
C GLY A 235 -1.55 28.33 -0.94
N THR A 236 -0.76 27.44 -1.56
CA THR A 236 -1.11 26.01 -1.65
C THR A 236 -0.39 25.12 -0.64
N ASP A 237 0.74 25.57 -0.07
CA ASP A 237 1.49 24.77 0.91
C ASP A 237 0.74 24.71 2.24
N TYR A 238 0.51 23.49 2.73
CA TYR A 238 -0.26 23.22 3.94
C TYR A 238 0.62 23.07 5.19
N ARG A 239 1.95 23.07 5.06
CA ARG A 239 2.85 22.98 6.21
C ARG A 239 2.99 24.33 6.86
N GLU A 240 2.78 24.39 8.17
CA GLU A 240 2.94 25.60 8.98
C GLU A 240 4.30 26.28 8.72
N ALA A 241 5.39 25.51 8.68
CA ALA A 241 6.74 26.02 8.45
C ALA A 241 6.95 26.72 7.09
N ALA A 242 6.11 26.44 6.09
CA ALA A 242 6.16 27.05 4.77
C ALA A 242 5.18 28.24 4.62
N GLN A 243 4.31 28.44 5.60
CA GLN A 243 3.29 29.49 5.59
C GLN A 243 3.87 30.80 6.13
N LYS A 244 3.61 31.89 5.42
CA LYS A 244 4.18 33.22 5.72
C LYS A 244 3.47 33.97 6.86
N SER A 245 2.41 33.42 7.46
CA SER A 245 1.60 34.15 8.43
C SER A 245 1.86 33.76 9.88
N THR A 246 1.96 34.81 10.69
CA THR A 246 1.62 34.92 12.10
C THR A 246 0.22 34.35 12.37
N PHE A 247 0.11 33.03 12.53
CA PHE A 247 -1.13 32.44 13.02
C PHE A 247 -1.43 33.01 14.40
N ASP A 248 -2.66 33.47 14.59
CA ASP A 248 -3.14 33.83 15.91
C ASP A 248 -3.37 32.56 16.72
N ASN A 249 -2.29 32.07 17.34
CA ASN A 249 -2.30 30.86 18.15
C ASN A 249 -2.83 31.12 19.57
N HIS A 250 -3.86 31.96 19.74
CA HIS A 250 -4.55 32.23 21.02
C HIS A 250 -5.27 31.00 21.64
N LEU A 251 -4.99 29.79 21.16
CA LEU A 251 -5.44 28.57 21.80
C LEU A 251 -4.70 28.41 23.13
N LYS A 252 -5.45 28.46 24.23
CA LYS A 252 -4.93 28.10 25.55
C LYS A 252 -4.63 26.60 25.57
N SER A 253 -3.48 26.22 26.12
CA SER A 253 -3.11 24.82 26.30
C SER A 253 -4.15 24.08 27.15
N ILE A 254 -4.39 22.82 26.80
CA ILE A 254 -5.21 21.89 27.59
C ILE A 254 -4.36 20.70 28.03
N THR A 255 -4.58 20.24 29.26
CA THR A 255 -3.97 19.03 29.81
C THR A 255 -5.08 18.05 30.18
N ILE A 256 -4.98 16.81 29.69
CA ILE A 256 -5.88 15.70 30.03
C ILE A 256 -5.07 14.69 30.84
N LEU A 257 -5.59 14.28 32.00
CA LEU A 257 -4.94 13.34 32.92
C LEU A 257 -5.91 12.21 33.30
N GLN A 258 -5.42 10.98 33.30
CA GLN A 258 -6.11 9.80 33.83
C GLN A 258 -5.28 9.23 35.00
N PRO A 259 -5.51 9.70 36.25
CA PRO A 259 -4.67 9.35 37.40
C PRO A 259 -4.58 7.84 37.66
N ASP A 260 -5.67 7.12 37.39
CA ASP A 260 -5.78 5.68 37.59
C ASP A 260 -5.58 4.88 36.30
N GLY A 261 -5.09 5.53 35.22
CA GLY A 261 -4.93 4.92 33.90
C GLY A 261 -6.23 4.82 33.08
N PRO A 262 -6.17 4.19 31.89
CA PRO A 262 -7.35 3.94 31.08
C PRO A 262 -8.24 2.85 31.70
N SER A 263 -9.54 2.90 31.42
CA SER A 263 -10.49 1.87 31.87
C SER A 263 -10.47 0.59 31.04
N PHE A 264 -9.70 0.56 29.95
CA PHE A 264 -9.55 -0.61 29.07
C PHE A 264 -8.22 -1.31 29.30
N THR A 265 -8.15 -2.60 29.01
CA THR A 265 -6.89 -3.36 28.94
C THR A 265 -6.64 -3.85 27.52
N VAL A 266 -5.35 -3.99 27.17
CA VAL A 266 -4.91 -4.55 25.88
C VAL A 266 -3.98 -5.73 26.16
N GLU A 267 -4.39 -6.91 25.72
CA GLU A 267 -3.62 -8.16 25.78
C GLU A 267 -3.40 -8.67 24.35
N GLY A 268 -2.21 -8.42 23.79
CA GLY A 268 -1.97 -8.66 22.36
C GLY A 268 -2.89 -7.80 21.50
N HIS A 269 -3.76 -8.43 20.70
CA HIS A 269 -4.79 -7.75 19.92
C HIS A 269 -6.19 -7.79 20.56
N THR A 270 -6.31 -8.27 21.80
CA THR A 270 -7.58 -8.30 22.55
C THR A 270 -7.74 -7.03 23.38
N VAL A 271 -8.85 -6.31 23.20
CA VAL A 271 -9.24 -5.15 24.01
C VAL A 271 -10.38 -5.56 24.94
N ARG A 272 -10.28 -5.23 26.23
CA ARG A 272 -11.33 -5.47 27.26
C ARG A 272 -11.70 -4.19 27.98
#